data_AF-A0A8J8Q5E9-F1
#
_entry.id   AF-A0A8J8Q5E9-F1
#
_cell.length_a   1.000
_cell.length_b   1.000
_cell.length_c   1.000
_cell.angle_alpha   90.00
_cell.angle_beta   90.00
_cell.angle_gamma   90.00
#
_symmetry.space_group_name_H-M   'P 1'
#
loop_
_entity.id
_entity.type
_entity.pdbx_description
1 polymer ?
#
loop_
_entity_poly.entity_id
_entity_poly.type
_entity_poly.pdbx_seq_one_letter_code
_entity_poly.pdbx_strand_id
1 'polypeptide(L)' 'MSTESTDVKWTPMSSGQQTTAPRCVNCDNQVTRQFARVFGDNRDVVHACPDCATYREMKTSDFIPEERR' A
#
# COMPACT_ATOMS: atom_id res chain seq x y z
N MET A 1 20.94 41.70 -32.82
CA MET A 1 19.61 41.09 -32.61
C MET A 1 19.81 39.60 -32.41
N SER A 2 18.94 38.97 -31.60
CA SER A 2 18.84 37.53 -31.28
C SER A 2 19.42 37.12 -29.92
N THR A 3 18.63 37.38 -28.87
CA THR A 3 18.70 36.68 -27.59
C THR A 3 17.97 35.34 -27.74
N GLU A 4 18.70 34.23 -27.83
CA GLU A 4 18.13 32.89 -27.86
C GLU A 4 17.79 32.48 -26.41
N SER A 5 16.51 32.55 -26.06
CA SER A 5 16.00 32.12 -24.76
C SER A 5 15.70 30.62 -24.85
N THR A 6 16.63 29.78 -24.38
CA THR A 6 16.41 28.34 -24.26
C THR A 6 15.43 28.08 -23.11
N ASP A 7 14.17 27.82 -23.45
CA ASP A 7 13.12 27.38 -22.53
C ASP A 7 13.47 25.99 -21.98
N VAL A 8 14.08 25.97 -20.79
CA VAL A 8 14.24 24.73 -20.03
C VAL A 8 12.84 24.36 -19.52
N LYS A 9 12.13 23.55 -20.31
CA LYS A 9 10.87 22.91 -19.94
C LYS A 9 11.09 22.07 -18.69
N TRP A 10 10.83 22.68 -17.54
CA TRP A 10 10.82 22.02 -16.24
C TRP A 10 9.90 20.80 -16.32
N THR A 11 10.51 19.62 -16.22
CA THR A 11 9.80 18.35 -16.06
C THR A 11 9.74 18.07 -14.56
N PRO A 12 8.59 18.21 -13.88
CA PRO A 12 8.48 17.81 -12.49
C PRO A 12 8.84 16.33 -12.42
N MET A 13 9.78 15.97 -11.54
CA MET A 13 10.18 14.58 -11.33
C MET A 13 8.92 13.73 -11.22
N SER A 14 8.77 12.83 -12.20
CA SER A 14 7.68 11.86 -12.37
C SER A 14 6.55 12.01 -11.34
N SER A 15 5.46 12.66 -11.72
CA SER A 15 4.16 12.61 -11.06
C SER A 15 3.55 11.18 -11.02
N GLY A 16 4.39 10.16 -11.18
CA GLY A 16 4.06 8.75 -11.34
C GLY A 16 4.76 7.86 -10.31
N GLN A 17 5.10 8.36 -9.11
CA GLN A 17 5.12 7.44 -7.97
C GLN A 17 3.67 7.04 -7.69
N GLN A 18 3.18 6.10 -8.49
CA GLN A 18 1.98 5.34 -8.20
C GLN A 18 2.31 4.57 -6.94
N THR A 19 2.04 5.20 -5.79
CA THR A 19 2.05 4.54 -4.50
C THR A 19 0.89 3.56 -4.54
N THR A 20 1.13 2.39 -5.13
CA THR A 20 0.14 1.32 -5.21
C THR A 20 -0.30 1.08 -3.77
N ALA A 21 -1.55 1.42 -3.49
CA ALA A 21 -2.12 1.20 -2.18
C ALA A 21 -2.06 -0.31 -1.91
N PRO A 22 -1.58 -0.74 -0.73
CA PRO A 22 -1.53 -2.15 -0.39
C PRO A 22 -2.93 -2.78 -0.48
N ARG A 23 -2.97 -4.07 -0.76
CA ARG A 23 -4.22 -4.83 -0.89
C ARG A 23 -4.23 -5.99 0.09
N CYS A 24 -5.42 -6.33 0.57
CA CYS A 24 -5.63 -7.53 1.36
C CYS A 24 -5.42 -8.76 0.48
N VAL A 25 -4.55 -9.69 0.87
CA VAL A 25 -4.31 -10.90 0.05
C VAL A 25 -5.44 -11.94 0.14
N ASN A 26 -6.35 -11.78 1.09
CA ASN A 26 -7.50 -12.67 1.27
C ASN A 26 -8.72 -12.30 0.43
N CYS A 27 -8.97 -11.00 0.22
CA CYS A 27 -10.15 -10.51 -0.51
C CYS A 27 -9.85 -9.49 -1.62
N ASP A 28 -8.57 -9.19 -1.87
CA ASP A 28 -8.08 -8.21 -2.84
C ASP A 28 -8.53 -6.76 -2.61
N ASN A 29 -9.21 -6.48 -1.49
CA ASN A 29 -9.67 -5.12 -1.21
C ASN A 29 -8.51 -4.18 -0.91
N GLN A 30 -8.64 -2.93 -1.35
CA GLN A 30 -7.63 -1.91 -1.14
C GLN A 30 -7.60 -1.46 0.32
N VAL A 31 -6.42 -1.42 0.92
CA VAL A 31 -6.18 -0.97 2.29
C VAL A 31 -5.15 0.16 2.31
N THR A 32 -5.11 0.91 3.40
CA THR A 32 -4.15 2.02 3.53
C THR A 32 -2.79 1.52 3.98
N ARG A 33 -1.72 2.26 3.66
CA ARG A 33 -0.38 1.97 4.19
C ARG A 33 -0.26 2.11 5.71
N GLN A 34 -1.15 2.88 6.33
CA GLN A 34 -1.22 2.95 7.79
C GLN A 34 -1.85 1.68 8.37
N PHE A 35 -2.86 1.15 7.69
CA PHE A 35 -3.50 -0.12 8.07
C PHE A 35 -2.50 -1.28 7.98
N ALA A 36 -1.77 -1.38 6.87
CA ALA A 36 -0.76 -2.41 6.66
C ALA A 36 0.34 -2.41 7.73
N ARG A 37 0.73 -1.24 8.24
CA ARG A 37 1.70 -1.13 9.33
C ARG A 37 1.23 -1.68 10.68
N VAL A 38 -0.08 -1.77 10.91
CA VAL A 38 -0.65 -2.19 12.21
C VAL A 38 -1.17 -3.62 12.16
N PHE A 39 -1.80 -4.00 11.03
CA PHE A 39 -2.47 -5.28 10.85
C PHE A 39 -1.80 -6.18 9.80
N GLY A 40 -0.73 -5.70 9.15
CA GLY A 40 0.06 -6.50 8.23
C GLY A 40 1.18 -7.26 8.93
N ASP A 41 1.87 -8.10 8.17
CA ASP A 41 3.09 -8.77 8.60
C ASP A 41 4.31 -7.82 8.57
N ASN A 42 5.51 -8.34 8.88
CA ASN A 42 6.77 -7.58 8.84
C ASN A 42 7.13 -7.01 7.45
N ARG A 43 6.37 -7.33 6.41
CA ARG A 43 6.53 -6.85 5.04
C ARG A 43 5.36 -5.97 4.60
N ASP A 44 4.55 -5.48 5.55
CA ASP A 44 3.32 -4.72 5.30
C ASP A 44 2.28 -5.50 4.46
N VAL A 45 2.28 -6.84 4.50
CA VAL A 45 1.29 -7.66 3.80
C VAL A 45 0.08 -7.88 4.70
N VAL A 46 -1.09 -7.45 4.22
CA VAL A 46 -2.35 -7.55 4.95
C VAL A 46 -3.05 -8.85 4.59
N HIS A 47 -3.15 -9.77 5.57
CA HIS A 47 -3.83 -11.06 5.41
C HIS A 47 -5.32 -11.00 5.70
N ALA A 48 -5.79 -9.96 6.40
CA ALA A 48 -7.21 -9.73 6.65
C ALA A 48 -7.52 -8.24 6.78
N CYS A 49 -8.68 -7.83 6.27
CA CYS A 49 -9.18 -6.46 6.32
C CYS A 49 -10.60 -6.43 6.91
N PRO A 50 -11.12 -5.25 7.32
CA PRO A 50 -12.44 -5.13 7.95
C PRO A 50 -13.61 -5.58 7.06
N ASP A 51 -13.41 -5.76 5.75
CA ASP A 51 -14.44 -6.24 4.82
C ASP A 51 -14.54 -7.77 4.79
N CYS A 52 -13.46 -8.48 5.13
CA CYS A 52 -13.41 -9.94 5.06
C CYS A 52 -13.19 -10.62 6.41
N ALA A 53 -12.92 -9.87 7.48
CA ALA A 53 -12.68 -10.39 8.82
C ALA A 53 -13.16 -9.42 9.89
N THR A 54 -13.47 -9.95 11.07
CA THR A 54 -13.82 -9.15 12.24
C THR A 54 -12.58 -8.55 12.92
N TYR A 55 -12.76 -7.49 13.71
CA TYR A 55 -11.65 -6.91 14.48
C TYR A 55 -11.00 -7.90 15.46
N ARG A 56 -11.80 -8.79 16.05
CA ARG A 56 -11.30 -9.83 16.98
C ARG A 56 -10.33 -10.74 16.26
N GLU A 57 -10.75 -11.24 15.11
CA GLU A 57 -9.93 -12.03 14.20
C GLU A 57 -8.65 -11.25 13.87
N MET A 58 -8.75 -10.07 13.22
CA MET A 58 -7.58 -9.28 12.79
C MET A 58 -6.52 -9.08 13.89
N LYS A 59 -6.93 -8.95 15.15
CA LYS A 59 -6.03 -8.77 16.29
C LYS A 59 -5.33 -10.07 16.74
N THR A 60 -6.01 -11.21 16.65
CA THR A 60 -5.44 -12.51 17.06
C THR A 60 -4.60 -13.16 15.95
N SER A 61 -4.73 -12.66 14.71
CA SER A 61 -4.11 -13.26 13.51
C SER A 61 -4.59 -14.69 13.24
N ASP A 62 -5.80 -15.04 13.69
CA ASP A 62 -6.37 -16.41 13.61
C ASP A 62 -6.58 -16.93 12.17
N PHE A 63 -6.45 -16.08 11.14
CA PHE A 63 -6.55 -16.44 9.70
C PHE A 63 -5.19 -16.74 9.07
N ILE A 64 -4.08 -16.55 9.79
CA ILE A 64 -2.76 -16.94 9.32
C ILE A 64 -2.53 -18.40 9.75
N PRO A 65 -2.36 -19.34 8.80
CA PRO A 65 -2.00 -20.71 9.14
C PRO A 65 -0.65 -20.71 9.87
N GLU A 66 -0.50 -21.53 10.91
CA GLU A 66 0.68 -21.55 11.80
C GLU A 66 2.02 -21.70 11.06
N GLU A 67 2.00 -22.30 9.86
CA GLU A 67 3.16 -22.44 8.96
C GLU A 67 3.69 -21.10 8.39
N ARG A 68 2.89 -20.03 8.43
CA ARG A 68 3.20 -18.68 7.92
C ARG A 68 3.24 -17.59 8.99
N ARG A 69 3.10 -17.97 10.27
CA ARG A 69 3.05 -17.04 11.41
C ARG A 69 4.41 -16.44 11.74
#